data_AF-A0A661QXD3-F1
#
_entry.id   AF-A0A661QXD3-F1
#
_cell.length_a   1.000
_cell.length_b   1.000
_cell.length_c   1.000
_cell.angle_alpha   90.00
_cell.angle_beta   90.00
_cell.angle_gamma   90.00
#
_symmetry.space_group_name_H-M   'P 1'
#
loop_
_entity.id
_entity.type
_entity.pdbx_description
1 polymer ?
#
loop_
_entity_poly.entity_id
_entity_poly.type
_entity_poly.pdbx_seq_one_letter_code
_entity_poly.pdbx_strand_id
1 'polypeptide(L)'
;MNIFFFLRINRSIDEMVENRFVIEQKVQSGHLIINKIYNKIWDTMLLDISKRTQQIDELDKLAISFYRIMDSISDYLPYPSGNIRDQKRYFQTYYLVGKDILKLPDLASFQKSKEKIERFKHYKKNLTDKIDKRFKGYKNEFARSLSDLQKNTYLIAAFSILSLILGARVASILSVKLSSNLVRPILNLTAAIRKFTTGTKNISAYENTDDEIGQLGISFNEMTRQLNESIENLETQIIEKKQAEKKALRRREQLVQADKMASLGILVSGVAHEINNPNQFIMSHIEPLKNAWEGAIPVLDRYYEQYGDFRVGGTNYSLIKKKIPQIFLNISKGFKRIKTIVDELRDFVNEKPQDYNAQVNINDIVDSALTLISNMIKNSTDDFSFIKDENIPLITGHYQRLEQVIVNLLQNSCQ
;
A
#
# COMPACT_ATOMS: atom_id res chain seq x y z
N MET A 1 6.80 13.30 43.35
CA MET A 1 6.14 13.67 44.61
C MET A 1 6.28 12.59 45.70
N ASN A 2 6.17 11.28 45.38
CA ASN A 2 6.18 10.21 46.39
C ASN A 2 7.50 10.01 47.18
N ILE A 3 8.68 10.15 46.55
CA ILE A 3 9.97 9.85 47.22
C ILE A 3 10.27 10.83 48.38
N PHE A 4 10.03 12.13 48.18
CA PHE A 4 10.24 13.15 49.22
C PHE A 4 9.30 12.98 50.41
N PHE A 5 8.08 12.50 50.17
CA PHE A 5 7.11 12.22 51.22
C PHE A 5 7.55 11.01 52.08
N PHE A 6 8.03 9.94 51.43
CA PHE A 6 8.60 8.77 52.13
C PHE A 6 9.83 9.11 52.97
N LEU A 7 10.76 9.89 52.40
CA LEU A 7 11.96 10.34 53.14
C LEU A 7 11.59 11.19 54.36
N ARG A 8 10.58 12.05 54.24
CA ARG A 8 10.09 12.89 55.35
C ARG A 8 9.48 12.05 56.47
N ILE A 9 8.66 11.05 56.13
CA ILE A 9 8.07 10.15 57.13
C ILE A 9 9.16 9.33 57.83
N ASN A 10 10.12 8.79 57.08
CA ASN A 10 11.18 7.97 57.65
C ASN A 10 12.01 8.77 58.67
N ARG A 11 12.36 10.02 58.31
CA ARG A 11 13.01 10.96 59.23
C ARG A 11 12.18 11.24 60.49
N SER A 12 10.86 11.42 60.35
CA SER A 12 9.99 11.63 61.51
C SER A 12 9.90 10.39 62.42
N ILE A 13 9.95 9.18 61.87
CA ILE A 13 10.01 7.94 62.66
C ILE A 13 11.32 7.88 63.45
N ASP A 14 12.45 8.19 62.80
CA ASP A 14 13.77 8.21 63.45
C ASP A 14 13.81 9.24 64.60
N GLU A 15 13.34 10.47 64.37
CA GLU A 15 13.24 11.53 65.39
C GLU A 15 12.35 11.10 66.57
N MET A 16 11.25 10.39 66.30
CA MET A 16 10.38 9.85 67.35
C MET A 16 11.10 8.81 68.21
N VAL A 17 11.82 7.87 67.59
CA VAL A 17 12.57 6.81 68.31
C VAL A 17 13.66 7.42 69.19
N GLU A 18 14.38 8.42 68.69
CA GLU A 18 15.39 9.16 69.43
C GLU A 18 14.79 9.90 70.64
N ASN A 19 13.68 10.63 70.44
CA ASN A 19 12.97 11.32 71.52
C ASN A 19 12.50 10.38 72.62
N ARG A 20 12.01 9.18 72.26
CA ARG A 20 11.65 8.14 73.24
C ARG A 20 12.86 7.79 74.11
N PHE A 21 14.01 7.50 73.51
CA PHE A 21 15.23 7.11 74.23
C PHE A 21 15.71 8.19 75.20
N VAL A 22 15.71 9.45 74.76
CA VAL A 22 16.06 10.60 75.60
C VAL A 22 15.14 10.72 76.82
N ILE A 23 13.83 10.51 76.65
CA ILE A 23 12.87 10.52 77.76
C ILE A 23 13.13 9.37 78.73
N GLU A 24 13.44 8.15 78.25
CA GLU A 24 13.75 7.01 79.14
C GLU A 24 14.96 7.32 80.04
N GLN A 25 16.03 7.88 79.47
CA GLN A 25 17.22 8.27 80.23
C GLN A 25 16.93 9.38 81.27
N LYS A 26 16.12 10.38 80.90
CA LYS A 26 15.74 11.46 81.81
C LYS A 26 14.88 10.94 82.96
N VAL A 27 13.95 10.03 82.72
CA VAL A 27 13.12 9.39 83.76
C VAL A 27 13.99 8.55 84.72
N GLN A 28 14.94 7.77 84.20
CA GLN A 28 15.91 7.04 85.03
C GLN A 28 16.76 7.98 85.89
N SER A 29 17.20 9.10 85.32
CA SER A 29 17.95 10.13 86.05
C SER A 29 17.10 10.77 87.17
N GLY A 30 15.81 11.00 86.92
CA GLY A 30 14.85 11.45 87.93
C GLY A 30 14.71 10.47 89.10
N HIS A 31 14.59 9.17 88.81
CA HIS A 31 14.58 8.11 89.85
C HIS A 31 15.87 8.09 90.67
N LEU A 32 17.02 8.26 90.04
CA LEU A 32 18.31 8.33 90.74
C LEU A 32 18.34 9.50 91.72
N ILE A 33 17.81 10.67 91.36
CA ILE A 33 17.74 11.83 92.26
C ILE A 33 16.81 11.54 93.45
N ILE A 34 15.62 10.97 93.21
CA ILE A 34 14.69 10.59 94.27
C ILE A 34 15.38 9.63 95.27
N ASN A 35 16.14 8.65 94.76
CA ASN A 35 16.89 7.73 95.62
C ASN A 35 18.06 8.39 96.34
N LYS A 36 18.78 9.31 95.69
CA LYS A 36 19.84 10.09 96.36
C LYS A 36 19.30 10.95 97.49
N ILE A 37 18.14 11.60 97.31
CA ILE A 37 17.49 12.38 98.37
C ILE A 37 17.11 11.46 99.55
N TYR A 38 16.53 10.30 99.26
CA TYR A 38 16.20 9.30 100.28
C TYR A 38 17.42 8.85 101.08
N ASN A 39 18.49 8.43 100.39
CA ASN A 39 19.72 7.96 101.04
C ASN A 39 20.36 9.09 101.83
N LYS A 40 20.40 10.31 101.29
CA LYS A 40 21.01 11.46 101.96
C LYS A 40 20.34 11.74 103.29
N ILE A 41 19.01 11.75 103.34
CA ILE A 41 18.22 11.91 104.57
C ILE A 41 18.45 10.75 105.55
N TRP A 42 18.72 9.55 105.04
CA TRP A 42 18.96 8.35 105.85
C TRP A 42 20.38 8.30 106.43
N ASP A 43 21.38 8.71 105.64
CA ASP A 43 22.78 8.75 106.01
C ASP A 43 23.08 9.88 107.01
N THR A 44 22.28 10.96 107.02
CA THR A 44 22.40 12.04 108.02
C THR A 44 22.13 11.59 109.46
N MET A 45 21.50 10.44 109.66
CA MET A 45 21.14 9.93 111.00
C MET A 45 22.36 9.68 111.91
N LEU A 46 23.56 9.61 111.35
CA LEU A 46 24.82 9.34 112.05
C LEU A 46 25.75 10.57 112.14
N LEU A 47 25.31 11.75 111.71
CA LEU A 47 26.15 12.95 111.60
C LEU A 47 25.88 13.99 112.69
N ASP A 48 26.97 14.64 113.14
CA ASP A 48 26.98 15.82 114.01
C ASP A 48 26.20 17.00 113.39
N ILE A 49 25.61 17.85 114.24
CA ILE A 49 24.74 18.98 113.89
C ILE A 49 25.44 19.94 112.91
N SER A 50 26.75 20.14 113.07
CA SER A 50 27.59 20.97 112.20
C SER A 50 27.59 20.51 110.73
N LYS A 51 27.45 19.21 110.47
CA LYS A 51 27.44 18.60 109.12
C LYS A 51 26.05 18.55 108.48
N ARG A 52 24.98 18.87 109.21
CA ARG A 52 23.59 18.81 108.71
C ARG A 52 23.24 19.98 107.79
N THR A 53 23.79 21.17 108.03
CA THR A 53 23.60 22.36 107.17
C THR A 53 24.14 22.12 105.77
N GLN A 54 25.30 21.46 105.64
CA GLN A 54 25.89 21.09 104.35
C GLN A 54 25.00 20.11 103.58
N GLN A 55 24.35 19.16 104.27
CA GLN A 55 23.44 18.21 103.62
C GLN A 55 22.13 18.84 103.14
N ILE A 56 21.63 19.88 103.81
CA ILE A 56 20.46 20.64 103.36
C ILE A 56 20.77 21.37 102.03
N ASP A 57 21.93 22.01 101.91
CA ASP A 57 22.38 22.65 100.66
C ASP A 57 22.50 21.65 99.50
N GLU A 58 23.07 20.48 99.76
CA GLU A 58 23.18 19.42 98.76
C GLU A 58 21.82 18.83 98.36
N LEU A 59 20.85 18.81 99.27
CA LEU A 59 19.49 18.37 98.98
C LEU A 59 18.75 19.40 98.12
N ASP A 60 18.99 20.70 98.35
CA ASP A 60 18.48 21.78 97.50
C ASP A 60 19.06 21.67 96.07
N LYS A 61 20.36 21.35 95.92
CA LYS A 61 21.00 21.07 94.63
C LYS A 61 20.38 19.88 93.90
N LEU A 62 20.05 18.80 94.63
CA LEU A 62 19.36 17.63 94.07
C LEU A 62 17.93 17.98 93.62
N ALA A 63 17.22 18.83 94.38
CA ALA A 63 15.89 19.30 94.02
C ALA A 63 15.89 20.14 92.74
N ILE A 64 16.82 21.10 92.63
CA ILE A 64 17.02 21.89 91.41
C ILE A 64 17.30 20.97 90.21
N SER A 65 18.15 19.97 90.41
CA SER A 65 18.48 19.00 89.36
C SER A 65 17.25 18.20 88.89
N PHE A 66 16.37 17.80 89.81
CA PHE A 66 15.13 17.11 89.47
C PHE A 66 14.20 18.01 88.64
N TYR A 67 13.98 19.25 89.08
CA TYR A 67 13.13 20.20 88.36
C TYR A 67 13.66 20.45 86.93
N ARG A 68 14.98 20.63 86.78
CA ARG A 68 15.62 20.82 85.48
C ARG A 68 15.43 19.61 84.55
N ILE A 69 15.56 18.39 85.07
CA ILE A 69 15.30 17.18 84.30
C ILE A 69 13.84 17.14 83.87
N MET A 70 12.92 17.40 84.80
CA MET A 70 11.49 17.40 84.52
C MET A 70 11.08 18.44 83.47
N ASP A 71 11.64 19.65 83.51
CA ASP A 71 11.42 20.67 82.46
C ASP A 71 11.95 20.19 81.12
N SER A 72 13.16 19.65 81.10
CA SER A 72 13.78 19.15 79.86
C SER A 72 13.10 17.91 79.27
N ILE A 73 12.15 17.27 79.97
CA ILE A 73 11.32 16.20 79.38
C ILE A 73 10.20 16.82 78.53
N SER A 74 9.74 18.03 78.87
CA SER A 74 8.63 18.69 78.16
C SER A 74 8.96 18.98 76.69
N ASP A 75 10.23 19.26 76.39
CA ASP A 75 10.74 19.56 75.04
C ASP A 75 10.62 18.37 74.08
N TYR A 76 10.52 17.15 74.61
CA TYR A 76 10.49 15.91 73.82
C TYR A 76 9.10 15.25 73.81
N LEU A 77 8.12 15.83 74.51
CA LEU A 77 6.76 15.31 74.54
C LEU A 77 5.96 15.82 73.33
N PRO A 78 5.24 14.95 72.62
CA PRO A 78 4.51 15.30 71.39
C PRO A 78 3.29 16.22 71.62
N TYR A 79 2.85 16.42 72.87
CA TYR A 79 1.75 17.34 73.22
C TYR A 79 2.09 18.13 74.50
N PRO A 80 1.83 19.45 74.55
CA PRO A 80 2.01 20.26 75.75
C PRO A 80 0.84 20.04 76.70
N SER A 81 0.75 18.87 77.35
CA SER A 81 -0.31 18.68 78.35
C SER A 81 -0.02 17.60 79.38
N GLY A 82 0.21 18.08 80.61
CA GLY A 82 -0.67 17.67 81.71
C GLY A 82 -0.16 16.59 82.66
N ASN A 83 1.14 16.56 83.03
CA ASN A 83 1.49 15.96 84.33
C ASN A 83 2.91 16.27 84.85
N ILE A 84 3.82 16.88 84.06
CA ILE A 84 5.12 17.30 84.60
C ILE A 84 4.90 18.22 85.82
N ARG A 85 3.91 19.11 85.74
CA ARG A 85 3.49 19.98 86.86
C ARG A 85 3.05 19.20 88.11
N ASP A 86 2.32 18.11 87.94
CA ASP A 86 1.85 17.27 89.04
C ASP A 86 3.00 16.46 89.65
N GLN A 87 3.87 15.88 88.81
CA GLN A 87 5.09 15.18 89.26
C GLN A 87 6.01 16.14 90.03
N LYS A 88 6.16 17.38 89.55
CA LYS A 88 6.85 18.46 90.26
C LYS A 88 6.19 18.80 91.59
N ARG A 89 4.86 18.85 91.66
CA ARG A 89 4.10 19.08 92.90
C ARG A 89 4.28 17.94 93.90
N TYR A 90 4.23 16.69 93.46
CA TYR A 90 4.48 15.52 94.32
C TYR A 90 5.93 15.49 94.81
N PHE A 91 6.87 15.83 93.95
CA PHE A 91 8.27 15.97 94.32
C PHE A 91 8.48 17.08 95.33
N GLN A 92 7.82 18.24 95.17
CA GLN A 92 7.88 19.33 96.14
C GLN A 92 7.46 18.87 97.54
N THR A 93 6.34 18.14 97.64
CA THR A 93 5.88 17.58 98.92
C THR A 93 6.89 16.58 99.49
N TYR A 94 7.42 15.68 98.67
CA TYR A 94 8.44 14.71 99.07
C TYR A 94 9.73 15.40 99.58
N TYR A 95 10.22 16.39 98.84
CA TYR A 95 11.40 17.19 99.15
C TYR A 95 11.22 18.00 100.45
N LEU A 96 10.08 18.67 100.64
CA LEU A 96 9.82 19.49 101.83
C LEU A 96 9.75 18.64 103.10
N VAL A 97 9.07 17.49 103.04
CA VAL A 97 9.02 16.55 104.17
C VAL A 97 10.42 16.01 104.48
N GLY A 98 11.23 15.73 103.45
CA GLY A 98 12.62 15.34 103.62
C GLY A 98 13.48 16.42 104.28
N LYS A 99 13.29 17.68 103.88
CA LYS A 99 13.98 18.85 104.47
C LYS A 99 13.57 19.09 105.93
N ASP A 100 12.30 18.87 106.26
CA ASP A 100 11.80 19.00 107.65
C ASP A 100 12.35 17.91 108.57
N ILE A 101 12.62 16.71 108.04
CA ILE A 101 13.30 15.64 108.78
C ILE A 101 14.73 16.03 109.13
N LEU A 102 15.46 16.66 108.20
CA LEU A 102 16.84 17.12 108.42
C LEU A 102 16.98 18.24 109.45
N LYS A 103 15.90 19.00 109.68
CA LYS A 103 15.85 20.09 110.68
C LYS A 103 15.60 19.60 112.11
N LEU A 104 15.38 18.30 112.32
CA LEU A 104 15.17 17.75 113.67
C LEU A 104 16.47 17.87 114.50
N PRO A 105 16.38 18.29 115.78
CA PRO A 105 17.55 18.69 116.56
C PRO A 105 18.44 17.49 116.96
N ASP A 106 17.87 16.31 117.18
CA ASP A 106 18.60 15.12 117.68
C ASP A 106 17.95 13.79 117.24
N LEU A 107 18.63 12.68 117.55
CA LEU A 107 18.17 11.32 117.22
C LEU A 107 16.88 10.94 117.98
N ALA A 108 16.66 11.48 119.17
CA ALA A 108 15.46 11.22 119.98
C ALA A 108 14.21 11.87 119.37
N SER A 109 14.35 13.06 118.79
CA SER A 109 13.32 13.82 118.07
C SER A 109 12.97 13.16 116.74
N PHE A 110 13.96 12.53 116.11
CA PHE A 110 13.76 11.68 114.94
C PHE A 110 12.95 10.42 115.28
N GLN A 111 13.33 9.69 116.34
CA GLN A 111 12.59 8.49 116.80
C GLN A 111 11.15 8.81 117.21
N LYS A 112 10.91 9.98 117.83
CA LYS A 112 9.57 10.48 118.15
C LYS A 112 8.77 10.93 116.91
N SER A 113 9.43 11.21 115.79
CA SER A 113 8.81 11.67 114.53
C SER A 113 8.48 10.53 113.56
N LYS A 114 8.12 9.35 114.08
CA LYS A 114 7.75 8.14 113.30
C LYS A 114 6.74 8.45 112.18
N GLU A 115 5.77 9.30 112.44
CA GLU A 115 4.76 9.71 111.47
C GLU A 115 5.36 10.48 110.27
N LYS A 116 6.31 11.39 110.49
CA LYS A 116 6.97 12.15 109.40
C LYS A 116 7.81 11.24 108.52
N ILE A 117 8.47 10.23 109.10
CA ILE A 117 9.29 9.25 108.38
C ILE A 117 8.41 8.36 107.49
N GLU A 118 7.29 7.87 108.03
CA GLU A 118 6.34 7.08 107.25
C GLU A 118 5.67 7.91 106.15
N ARG A 119 5.34 9.18 106.42
CA ARG A 119 4.89 10.12 105.37
C ARG A 119 5.96 10.31 104.28
N PHE A 120 7.23 10.45 104.63
CA PHE A 120 8.33 10.58 103.66
C PHE A 120 8.48 9.35 102.76
N LYS A 121 8.48 8.14 103.35
CA LYS A 121 8.48 6.88 102.60
C LYS A 121 7.25 6.76 101.69
N HIS A 122 6.08 7.13 102.20
CA HIS A 122 4.84 7.13 101.44
C HIS A 122 4.90 8.11 100.25
N TYR A 123 5.38 9.34 100.45
CA TYR A 123 5.53 10.32 99.37
C TYR A 123 6.57 9.89 98.33
N LYS A 124 7.68 9.26 98.74
CA LYS A 124 8.64 8.65 97.81
C LYS A 124 7.97 7.62 96.91
N LYS A 125 7.30 6.64 97.53
CA LYS A 125 6.63 5.55 96.82
C LYS A 125 5.57 6.10 95.87
N ASN A 126 4.72 7.00 96.33
CA ASN A 126 3.66 7.61 95.53
C ASN A 126 4.23 8.43 94.35
N LEU A 127 5.35 9.13 94.54
CA LEU A 127 6.04 9.85 93.48
C LEU A 127 6.61 8.89 92.42
N THR A 128 7.36 7.87 92.84
CA THR A 128 7.92 6.84 91.95
C THR A 128 6.82 6.13 91.17
N ASP A 129 5.77 5.66 91.85
CA ASP A 129 4.63 4.97 91.23
C ASP A 129 3.93 5.86 90.18
N LYS A 130 3.81 7.18 90.44
CA LYS A 130 3.22 8.13 89.49
C LYS A 130 4.09 8.40 88.28
N ILE A 131 5.41 8.51 88.48
CA ILE A 131 6.37 8.68 87.40
C ILE A 131 6.34 7.43 86.50
N ASP A 132 6.42 6.23 87.10
CA ASP A 132 6.40 4.96 86.37
C ASP A 132 5.10 4.72 85.62
N LYS A 133 3.95 4.94 86.27
CA LYS A 133 2.64 4.79 85.63
C LYS A 133 2.50 5.72 84.42
N ARG A 134 2.96 6.97 84.54
CA ARG A 134 2.90 7.94 83.44
C ARG A 134 3.86 7.58 82.32
N PHE A 135 5.08 7.20 82.65
CA PHE A 135 6.09 6.77 81.68
C PHE A 135 5.65 5.52 80.91
N LYS A 136 5.00 4.55 81.59
CA LYS A 136 4.38 3.39 80.94
C LYS A 136 3.25 3.80 79.98
N GLY A 137 2.42 4.77 80.37
CA GLY A 137 1.40 5.37 79.51
C GLY A 137 2.00 5.99 78.23
N TYR A 138 3.05 6.81 78.41
CA TYR A 138 3.79 7.42 77.30
C TYR A 138 4.38 6.38 76.35
N LYS A 139 5.02 5.33 76.89
CA LYS A 139 5.59 4.23 76.09
C LYS A 139 4.53 3.51 75.24
N ASN A 140 3.34 3.33 75.78
CA ASN A 140 2.21 2.71 75.07
C ASN A 140 1.64 3.62 73.98
N GLU A 141 1.45 4.90 74.25
CA GLU A 141 0.99 5.90 73.27
C GLU A 141 2.00 6.03 72.11
N PHE A 142 3.29 6.02 72.44
CA PHE A 142 4.37 6.05 71.46
C PHE A 142 4.35 4.80 70.56
N ALA A 143 4.29 3.61 71.15
CA ALA A 143 4.26 2.35 70.39
C ALA A 143 3.06 2.28 69.44
N ARG A 144 1.88 2.77 69.88
CA ARG A 144 0.70 2.89 69.03
C ARG A 144 0.94 3.84 67.86
N SER A 145 1.40 5.06 68.14
CA SER A 145 1.66 6.09 67.13
C SER A 145 2.65 5.62 66.07
N LEU A 146 3.72 4.93 66.48
CA LEU A 146 4.72 4.39 65.56
C LEU A 146 4.14 3.26 64.69
N SER A 147 3.32 2.38 65.27
CA SER A 147 2.63 1.33 64.53
C SER A 147 1.62 1.89 63.52
N ASP A 148 0.93 2.97 63.87
CA ASP A 148 -0.05 3.63 63.00
C ASP A 148 0.65 4.35 61.83
N LEU A 149 1.77 5.03 62.09
CA LEU A 149 2.61 5.62 61.05
C LEU A 149 3.12 4.57 60.06
N GLN A 150 3.63 3.44 60.55
CA GLN A 150 4.09 2.34 59.70
C GLN A 150 2.95 1.78 58.85
N LYS A 151 1.79 1.46 59.45
CA LYS A 151 0.62 0.97 58.71
C LYS A 151 0.17 1.92 57.62
N ASN A 152 0.05 3.22 57.93
CA ASN A 152 -0.34 4.23 56.94
C ASN A 152 0.69 4.35 55.82
N THR A 153 1.99 4.25 56.14
CA THR A 153 3.07 4.27 55.15
C THR A 153 2.98 3.07 54.19
N TYR A 154 2.74 1.87 54.73
CA TYR A 154 2.53 0.66 53.91
C TYR A 154 1.27 0.77 53.03
N LEU A 155 0.16 1.29 53.57
CA LEU A 155 -1.07 1.50 52.79
C LEU A 155 -0.84 2.48 51.63
N ILE A 156 -0.19 3.62 51.89
CA ILE A 156 0.12 4.61 50.84
C ILE A 156 1.05 4.02 49.77
N ALA A 157 2.08 3.26 50.17
CA ALA A 157 2.94 2.54 49.22
C ALA A 157 2.14 1.56 48.36
N ALA A 158 1.29 0.73 48.98
CA ALA A 158 0.48 -0.25 48.28
C ALA A 158 -0.48 0.41 47.27
N PHE A 159 -1.19 1.48 47.66
CA PHE A 159 -2.04 2.25 46.75
C PHE A 159 -1.24 2.88 45.61
N SER A 160 -0.04 3.40 45.89
CA SER A 160 0.83 3.98 44.87
C SER A 160 1.24 2.94 43.83
N ILE A 161 1.68 1.75 44.27
CA ILE A 161 2.06 0.64 43.38
C ILE A 161 0.85 0.17 42.55
N LEU A 162 -0.31 -0.01 43.20
CA LEU A 162 -1.54 -0.42 42.53
C LEU A 162 -1.95 0.59 41.45
N SER A 163 -1.88 1.89 41.74
CA SER A 163 -2.19 2.95 40.77
C SER A 163 -1.23 2.93 39.57
N LEU A 164 0.04 2.60 39.80
CA LEU A 164 1.07 2.51 38.76
C LEU A 164 0.83 1.32 37.84
N ILE A 165 0.48 0.16 38.41
CA ILE A 165 0.11 -1.04 37.67
C ILE A 165 -1.16 -0.80 36.85
N LEU A 166 -2.17 -0.17 37.45
CA LEU A 166 -3.42 0.16 36.77
C LEU A 166 -3.17 1.14 35.62
N GLY A 167 -2.39 2.19 35.84
CA GLY A 167 -2.00 3.14 34.80
C GLY A 167 -1.27 2.48 33.64
N ALA A 168 -0.30 1.59 33.93
CA ALA A 168 0.41 0.83 32.91
C ALA A 168 -0.52 -0.08 32.11
N ARG A 169 -1.47 -0.75 32.76
CA ARG A 169 -2.46 -1.61 32.10
C ARG A 169 -3.39 -0.82 31.18
N VAL A 170 -3.92 0.32 31.63
CA VAL A 170 -4.75 1.20 30.80
C VAL A 170 -3.97 1.69 29.59
N ALA A 171 -2.71 2.12 29.78
CA ALA A 171 -1.85 2.55 28.69
C ALA A 171 -1.59 1.44 27.67
N SER A 172 -1.31 0.21 28.11
CA SER A 172 -1.13 -0.94 27.20
C SER A 172 -2.40 -1.27 26.41
N ILE A 173 -3.57 -1.29 27.06
CA ILE A 173 -4.85 -1.55 26.39
C ILE A 173 -5.14 -0.48 25.34
N LEU A 174 -4.98 0.80 25.71
CA LEU A 174 -5.17 1.92 24.81
C LEU A 174 -4.22 1.84 23.62
N SER A 175 -2.95 1.53 23.85
CA SER A 175 -1.92 1.42 22.81
C SER A 175 -2.24 0.31 21.81
N VAL A 176 -2.66 -0.87 22.28
CA VAL A 176 -3.10 -1.97 21.41
C VAL A 176 -4.33 -1.56 20.59
N LYS A 177 -5.32 -0.92 21.21
CA LYS A 177 -6.55 -0.51 20.54
C LYS A 177 -6.33 0.59 19.51
N LEU A 178 -5.44 1.55 19.79
CA LEU A 178 -5.02 2.57 18.82
C LEU A 178 -4.28 1.93 17.63
N SER A 179 -3.40 0.96 17.91
CA SER A 179 -2.63 0.25 16.88
C SER A 179 -3.54 -0.56 15.95
N SER A 180 -4.50 -1.31 16.52
CA SER A 180 -5.41 -2.15 15.74
C SER A 180 -6.46 -1.35 14.98
N ASN A 181 -6.99 -0.28 15.56
CA ASN A 181 -8.14 0.42 14.99
C ASN A 181 -7.76 1.64 14.15
N LEU A 182 -6.58 2.23 14.34
CA LEU A 182 -6.15 3.41 13.59
C LEU A 182 -4.87 3.15 12.78
N VAL A 183 -3.78 2.74 13.43
CA VAL A 183 -2.46 2.70 12.78
C VAL A 183 -2.39 1.64 11.68
N ARG A 184 -2.82 0.40 11.97
CA ARG A 184 -2.77 -0.71 10.99
C ARG A 184 -3.66 -0.47 9.77
N PRO A 185 -4.94 -0.06 9.90
CA PRO A 185 -5.80 0.25 8.75
C PRO A 185 -5.21 1.34 7.84
N ILE A 186 -4.65 2.42 8.41
CA ILE A 186 -4.03 3.50 7.64
C ILE A 186 -2.81 2.99 6.85
N LEU A 187 -1.95 2.17 7.47
CA LEU A 187 -0.80 1.58 6.79
C LEU A 187 -1.23 0.63 5.66
N ASN A 188 -2.27 -0.17 5.87
CA ASN A 188 -2.82 -1.07 4.85
C ASN A 188 -3.40 -0.29 3.66
N LEU A 189 -4.16 0.79 3.92
CA LEU A 189 -4.68 1.68 2.88
C LEU A 189 -3.55 2.34 2.09
N THR A 190 -2.52 2.84 2.79
CA THR A 190 -1.34 3.44 2.15
C THR A 190 -0.61 2.43 1.25
N ALA A 191 -0.47 1.19 1.72
CA ALA A 191 0.13 0.10 0.93
C ALA A 191 -0.72 -0.26 -0.29
N ALA A 192 -2.06 -0.28 -0.14
CA ALA A 192 -2.99 -0.52 -1.23
C ALA A 192 -2.87 0.56 -2.33
N ILE A 193 -2.87 1.84 -1.95
CA ILE A 193 -2.68 2.97 -2.86
C ILE A 193 -1.35 2.83 -3.61
N ARG A 194 -0.25 2.55 -2.89
CA ARG A 194 1.07 2.43 -3.52
C ARG A 194 1.11 1.29 -4.54
N LYS A 195 0.55 0.12 -4.20
CA LYS A 195 0.46 -1.00 -5.14
C LYS A 195 -0.38 -0.66 -6.37
N PHE A 196 -1.45 0.13 -6.19
CA PHE A 196 -2.33 0.53 -7.28
C PHE A 196 -1.60 1.45 -8.26
N THR A 197 -0.84 2.42 -7.73
CA THR A 197 0.00 3.31 -8.57
C THR A 197 1.10 2.58 -9.35
N THR A 198 1.53 1.40 -8.90
CA THR A 198 2.51 0.56 -9.61
C THR A 198 1.91 -0.37 -10.67
N GLY A 199 0.61 -0.24 -10.96
CA GLY A 199 -0.05 -0.97 -12.06
C GLY A 199 -0.54 -2.38 -11.71
N THR A 200 -0.63 -2.73 -10.42
CA THR A 200 -1.24 -4.01 -10.03
C THR A 200 -2.77 -3.86 -10.06
N LYS A 201 -3.44 -4.60 -10.94
CA LYS A 201 -4.92 -4.67 -11.01
C LYS A 201 -5.45 -5.50 -9.82
N ASN A 202 -6.67 -5.20 -9.35
CA ASN A 202 -7.34 -5.82 -8.21
C ASN A 202 -6.65 -5.64 -6.86
N ILE A 203 -6.66 -4.41 -6.35
CA ILE A 203 -6.27 -4.13 -4.97
C ILE A 203 -7.49 -3.59 -4.25
N SER A 204 -7.80 -4.20 -3.11
CA SER A 204 -8.82 -3.73 -2.19
C SER A 204 -8.14 -3.21 -0.93
N ALA A 205 -8.50 -1.99 -0.55
CA ALA A 205 -8.23 -1.45 0.77
C ALA A 205 -9.15 -2.08 1.81
N TYR A 206 -8.66 -2.12 3.04
CA TYR A 206 -9.31 -2.73 4.21
C TYR A 206 -10.72 -2.16 4.46
N GLU A 207 -11.74 -3.03 4.58
CA GLU A 207 -13.17 -2.66 4.72
C GLU A 207 -13.77 -2.93 6.12
N ASN A 208 -13.02 -3.52 7.04
CA ASN A 208 -13.59 -4.08 8.29
C ASN A 208 -13.72 -3.10 9.47
N THR A 209 -13.75 -1.79 9.24
CA THR A 209 -14.04 -0.81 10.30
C THR A 209 -15.29 0.00 9.98
N ASP A 210 -16.23 0.09 10.92
CA ASP A 210 -17.44 0.91 10.79
C ASP A 210 -17.18 2.41 11.08
N ASP A 211 -15.98 2.90 10.74
CA ASP A 211 -15.51 4.26 11.01
C ASP A 211 -15.14 5.02 9.73
N GLU A 212 -14.61 6.23 9.86
CA GLU A 212 -14.18 7.06 8.74
C GLU A 212 -13.07 6.41 7.91
N ILE A 213 -12.24 5.56 8.52
CA ILE A 213 -11.19 4.83 7.81
C ILE A 213 -11.78 3.73 6.94
N GLY A 214 -12.83 3.05 7.42
CA GLY A 214 -13.57 2.09 6.61
C GLY A 214 -14.30 2.74 5.46
N GLN A 215 -14.95 3.89 5.68
CA GLN A 215 -15.57 4.68 4.59
C GLN A 215 -14.55 5.11 3.54
N LEU A 216 -13.34 5.48 3.97
CA LEU A 216 -12.24 5.80 3.06
C LEU A 216 -11.77 4.58 2.26
N GLY A 217 -11.71 3.41 2.91
CA GLY A 217 -11.42 2.13 2.25
C GLY A 217 -12.45 1.78 1.18
N ILE A 218 -13.74 1.90 1.49
CA ILE A 218 -14.84 1.68 0.53
C ILE A 218 -14.75 2.66 -0.64
N SER A 219 -14.55 3.95 -0.35
CA SER A 219 -14.43 5.00 -1.38
C SER A 219 -13.24 4.76 -2.31
N PHE A 220 -12.12 4.28 -1.75
CA PHE A 220 -10.95 3.89 -2.53
C PHE A 220 -11.22 2.68 -3.42
N ASN A 221 -11.93 1.67 -2.90
CA ASN A 221 -12.28 0.47 -3.67
C ASN A 221 -13.22 0.81 -4.82
N GLU A 222 -14.20 1.68 -4.59
CA GLU A 222 -15.12 2.14 -5.63
C GLU A 222 -14.40 2.96 -6.72
N MET A 223 -13.50 3.88 -6.34
CA MET A 223 -12.65 4.60 -7.29
C MET A 223 -11.78 3.64 -8.12
N THR A 224 -11.19 2.64 -7.47
CA THR A 224 -10.34 1.63 -8.12
C THR A 224 -11.14 0.80 -9.13
N ARG A 225 -12.38 0.40 -8.77
CA ARG A 225 -13.30 -0.32 -9.66
C ARG A 225 -13.67 0.52 -10.88
N GLN A 226 -14.13 1.75 -10.67
CA GLN A 226 -14.51 2.66 -11.76
C GLN A 226 -13.33 2.97 -12.70
N LEU A 227 -12.13 3.14 -12.16
CA LEU A 227 -10.94 3.39 -12.96
C LEU A 227 -10.55 2.17 -13.80
N ASN A 228 -10.61 0.96 -13.23
CA ASN A 228 -10.34 -0.27 -13.98
C ASN A 228 -11.37 -0.49 -15.11
N GLU A 229 -12.67 -0.28 -14.83
CA GLU A 229 -13.73 -0.35 -15.85
C GLU A 229 -13.51 0.68 -16.96
N SER A 230 -13.10 1.91 -16.61
CA SER A 230 -12.79 2.95 -17.60
C SER A 230 -11.58 2.58 -18.45
N ILE A 231 -10.54 1.97 -17.87
CA ILE A 231 -9.37 1.51 -18.61
C ILE A 231 -9.76 0.42 -19.59
N GLU A 232 -10.54 -0.58 -19.17
CA GLU A 232 -11.00 -1.66 -20.05
C GLU A 232 -11.90 -1.16 -21.20
N ASN A 233 -12.79 -0.20 -20.91
CA ASN A 233 -13.61 0.43 -21.93
C ASN A 233 -12.75 1.20 -22.95
N LEU A 234 -11.75 1.96 -22.48
CA LEU A 234 -10.82 2.68 -23.36
C LEU A 234 -9.97 1.72 -24.21
N GLU A 235 -9.46 0.63 -23.63
CA GLU A 235 -8.72 -0.40 -24.37
C GLU A 235 -9.58 -0.99 -25.49
N THR A 236 -10.85 -1.30 -25.19
CA THR A 236 -11.81 -1.81 -26.18
C THR A 236 -12.06 -0.81 -27.29
N GLN A 237 -12.33 0.46 -26.95
CA GLN A 237 -12.55 1.52 -27.95
C GLN A 237 -11.33 1.75 -28.84
N ILE A 238 -10.11 1.66 -28.29
CA ILE A 238 -8.88 1.79 -29.07
C ILE A 238 -8.75 0.64 -30.09
N ILE A 239 -9.09 -0.59 -29.68
CA ILE A 239 -9.06 -1.77 -30.56
C ILE A 239 -10.07 -1.59 -31.70
N GLU A 240 -11.30 -1.23 -31.39
CA GLU A 240 -12.36 -1.01 -32.38
C GLU A 240 -12.00 0.12 -33.35
N LYS A 241 -11.48 1.25 -32.84
CA LYS A 241 -11.03 2.36 -33.68
C LYS A 241 -9.92 1.95 -34.64
N LYS A 242 -8.90 1.22 -34.16
CA LYS A 242 -7.81 0.72 -35.02
C LYS A 242 -8.32 -0.21 -36.12
N GLN A 243 -9.29 -1.07 -35.80
CA GLN A 243 -9.90 -1.96 -36.80
C GLN A 243 -10.70 -1.16 -37.84
N ALA A 244 -11.48 -0.16 -37.41
CA ALA A 244 -12.23 0.72 -38.29
C ALA A 244 -11.29 1.52 -39.22
N GLU A 245 -10.20 2.08 -38.70
CA GLU A 245 -9.18 2.79 -39.49
C GLU A 245 -8.55 1.87 -40.54
N LYS A 246 -8.17 0.64 -40.17
CA LYS A 246 -7.61 -0.35 -41.11
C LYS A 246 -8.60 -0.72 -42.21
N LYS A 247 -9.88 -0.87 -41.87
CA LYS A 247 -10.95 -1.15 -42.85
C LYS A 247 -11.20 0.04 -43.78
N ALA A 248 -11.17 1.26 -43.24
CA ALA A 248 -11.30 2.49 -44.02
C ALA A 248 -10.13 2.66 -45.00
N LEU A 249 -8.90 2.37 -44.57
CA LEU A 249 -7.72 2.42 -45.43
C LEU A 249 -7.83 1.45 -46.61
N ARG A 250 -8.19 0.18 -46.35
CA ARG A 250 -8.41 -0.82 -47.40
C ARG A 250 -9.50 -0.41 -48.39
N ARG A 251 -10.62 0.14 -47.90
CA ARG A 251 -11.68 0.66 -48.77
C ARG A 251 -11.20 1.83 -49.62
N ARG A 252 -10.39 2.73 -49.06
CA ARG A 252 -9.81 3.85 -49.82
C ARG A 252 -8.89 3.36 -50.94
N GLU A 253 -8.04 2.36 -50.67
CA GLU A 253 -7.19 1.74 -51.69
C GLU A 253 -8.02 1.10 -52.81
N GLN A 254 -9.07 0.36 -52.45
CA GLN A 254 -10.00 -0.23 -53.42
C GLN A 254 -10.72 0.83 -54.27
N LEU A 255 -11.17 1.94 -53.67
CA LEU A 255 -11.80 3.03 -54.40
C LEU A 255 -10.82 3.71 -55.37
N VAL A 256 -9.58 3.95 -54.94
CA VAL A 256 -8.54 4.49 -55.82
C VAL A 256 -8.25 3.54 -56.99
N GLN A 257 -8.23 2.22 -56.74
CA GLN A 257 -8.04 1.24 -57.80
C GLN A 257 -9.24 1.20 -58.76
N ALA A 258 -10.47 1.24 -58.23
CA ALA A 258 -11.69 1.27 -59.03
C ALA A 258 -11.77 2.54 -59.90
N ASP A 259 -11.42 3.70 -59.35
CA ASP A 259 -11.38 4.97 -60.07
C ASP A 259 -10.34 4.97 -61.20
N LYS A 260 -9.16 4.38 -60.93
CA LYS A 260 -8.13 4.15 -61.96
C LYS A 260 -8.65 3.24 -63.08
N MET A 261 -9.34 2.15 -62.75
CA MET A 261 -9.90 1.23 -63.74
C MET A 261 -11.03 1.87 -64.55
N ALA A 262 -11.90 2.65 -63.91
CA ALA A 262 -12.97 3.38 -64.60
C ALA A 262 -12.40 4.43 -65.57
N SER A 263 -11.41 5.21 -65.12
CA SER A 263 -10.70 6.18 -65.96
C SER A 263 -10.00 5.51 -67.13
N LEU A 264 -9.34 4.36 -66.87
CA LEU A 264 -8.73 3.55 -67.92
C LEU A 264 -9.79 3.05 -68.91
N GLY A 265 -11.00 2.71 -68.47
CA GLY A 265 -12.08 2.21 -69.34
C GLY A 265 -12.61 3.25 -70.30
N ILE A 266 -12.82 4.47 -69.81
CA ILE A 266 -13.22 5.60 -70.65
C ILE A 266 -12.15 5.87 -71.72
N LEU A 267 -10.87 5.91 -71.30
CA LEU A 267 -9.76 6.16 -72.22
C LEU A 267 -9.60 5.04 -73.24
N VAL A 268 -9.61 3.78 -72.80
CA VAL A 268 -9.46 2.61 -73.67
C VAL A 268 -10.61 2.52 -74.66
N SER A 269 -11.86 2.76 -74.24
CA SER A 269 -13.02 2.73 -75.14
C SER A 269 -12.92 3.81 -76.23
N GLY A 270 -12.52 5.04 -75.86
CA GLY A 270 -12.27 6.12 -76.81
C GLY A 270 -11.13 5.82 -77.77
N VAL A 271 -9.96 5.45 -77.24
CA VAL A 271 -8.76 5.11 -78.03
C VAL A 271 -9.02 3.89 -78.92
N ALA A 272 -9.73 2.88 -78.45
CA ALA A 272 -10.09 1.71 -79.25
C ALA A 272 -10.94 2.10 -80.45
N HIS A 273 -11.91 3.00 -80.27
CA HIS A 273 -12.72 3.50 -81.37
C HIS A 273 -11.89 4.33 -82.36
N GLU A 274 -11.01 5.18 -81.85
CA GLU A 274 -10.14 6.04 -82.67
C GLU A 274 -9.04 5.26 -83.41
N ILE A 275 -8.55 4.13 -82.89
CA ILE A 275 -7.61 3.23 -83.59
C ILE A 275 -8.35 2.33 -84.58
N ASN A 276 -9.53 1.82 -84.22
CA ASN A 276 -10.30 0.96 -85.13
C ASN A 276 -10.74 1.69 -86.39
N ASN A 277 -11.05 2.99 -86.30
CA ASN A 277 -11.47 3.78 -87.45
C ASN A 277 -10.42 3.81 -88.60
N PRO A 278 -9.17 4.27 -88.39
CA PRO A 278 -8.14 4.24 -89.43
C PRO A 278 -7.73 2.82 -89.81
N ASN A 279 -7.75 1.87 -88.87
CA ASN A 279 -7.46 0.45 -89.15
C ASN A 279 -8.45 -0.14 -90.17
N GLN A 280 -9.76 0.09 -89.97
CA GLN A 280 -10.81 -0.32 -90.91
C GLN A 280 -10.72 0.43 -92.23
N PHE A 281 -10.44 1.75 -92.19
CA PHE A 281 -10.24 2.55 -93.38
C PHE A 281 -9.14 1.97 -94.25
N ILE A 282 -7.95 1.69 -93.71
CA ILE A 282 -6.84 1.15 -94.52
C ILE A 282 -7.17 -0.26 -95.01
N MET A 283 -7.73 -1.12 -94.16
CA MET A 283 -8.14 -2.49 -94.53
C MET A 283 -9.12 -2.50 -95.72
N SER A 284 -10.07 -1.55 -95.76
CA SER A 284 -11.04 -1.44 -96.85
C SER A 284 -10.42 -1.07 -98.20
N HIS A 285 -9.22 -0.49 -98.22
CA HIS A 285 -8.49 -0.17 -99.46
C HIS A 285 -7.58 -1.29 -99.94
N ILE A 286 -7.23 -2.25 -99.08
CA ILE A 286 -6.37 -3.37 -99.46
C ILE A 286 -7.08 -4.35 -100.39
N GLU A 287 -8.35 -4.69 -100.14
CA GLU A 287 -9.06 -5.65 -100.99
C GLU A 287 -9.28 -5.14 -102.43
N PRO A 288 -9.69 -3.88 -102.67
CA PRO A 288 -9.72 -3.32 -104.02
C PRO A 288 -8.35 -3.30 -104.71
N LEU A 289 -7.28 -2.96 -103.99
CA LEU A 289 -5.92 -2.98 -104.55
C LEU A 289 -5.46 -4.39 -104.91
N LYS A 290 -5.79 -5.38 -104.07
CA LYS A 290 -5.53 -6.78 -104.34
C LYS A 290 -6.31 -7.27 -105.56
N ASN A 291 -7.60 -6.93 -105.67
CA ASN A 291 -8.42 -7.26 -106.83
C ASN A 291 -7.90 -6.60 -108.11
N ALA A 292 -7.48 -5.34 -108.04
CA ALA A 292 -6.87 -4.64 -109.17
C ALA A 292 -5.55 -5.29 -109.61
N TRP A 293 -4.72 -5.72 -108.65
CA TRP A 293 -3.51 -6.47 -108.92
C TRP A 293 -3.79 -7.82 -109.58
N GLU A 294 -4.74 -8.59 -109.03
CA GLU A 294 -5.17 -9.89 -109.59
C GLU A 294 -5.75 -9.74 -111.00
N GLY A 295 -6.51 -8.67 -111.28
CA GLY A 295 -7.00 -8.35 -112.61
C GLY A 295 -5.91 -7.89 -113.60
N ALA A 296 -4.82 -7.29 -113.10
CA ALA A 296 -3.68 -6.89 -113.92
C ALA A 296 -2.76 -8.07 -114.28
N ILE A 297 -2.68 -9.11 -113.44
CA ILE A 297 -1.78 -10.27 -113.63
C ILE A 297 -1.95 -10.89 -115.03
N PRO A 298 -3.15 -11.24 -115.53
CA PRO A 298 -3.29 -11.87 -116.84
C PRO A 298 -2.78 -11.02 -118.01
N VAL A 299 -2.88 -9.69 -117.91
CA VAL A 299 -2.37 -8.77 -118.94
C VAL A 299 -0.85 -8.71 -118.89
N LEU A 300 -0.29 -8.59 -117.68
CA LEU A 300 1.15 -8.53 -117.45
C LEU A 300 1.82 -9.86 -117.80
N ASP A 301 1.15 -10.99 -117.53
CA ASP A 301 1.61 -12.34 -117.89
C ASP A 301 1.69 -12.53 -119.40
N ARG A 302 0.67 -12.10 -120.16
CA ARG A 302 0.74 -12.15 -121.63
C ARG A 302 1.90 -11.32 -122.19
N TYR A 303 2.13 -10.13 -121.62
CA TYR A 303 3.26 -9.29 -122.04
C TYR A 303 4.61 -9.94 -121.70
N TYR A 304 4.72 -10.56 -120.51
CA TYR A 304 5.90 -11.32 -120.08
C TYR A 304 6.18 -12.49 -121.02
N GLU A 305 5.16 -13.24 -121.41
CA GLU A 305 5.28 -14.36 -122.34
C GLU A 305 5.73 -13.92 -123.74
N GLN A 306 5.25 -12.77 -124.22
CA GLN A 306 5.54 -12.27 -125.57
C GLN A 306 6.90 -11.56 -125.68
N TYR A 307 7.31 -10.82 -124.65
CA TYR A 307 8.48 -9.93 -124.71
C TYR A 307 9.57 -10.25 -123.68
N GLY A 308 9.38 -11.27 -122.85
CA GLY A 308 10.27 -11.61 -121.75
C GLY A 308 10.08 -10.70 -120.53
N ASP A 309 11.01 -10.80 -119.58
CA ASP A 309 10.93 -10.02 -118.34
C ASP A 309 11.07 -8.51 -118.61
N PHE A 310 10.24 -7.73 -117.94
CA PHE A 310 10.17 -6.27 -118.13
C PHE A 310 10.11 -5.57 -116.78
N ARG A 311 10.36 -4.26 -116.77
CA ARG A 311 10.40 -3.48 -115.53
C ARG A 311 9.04 -2.87 -115.23
N VAL A 312 8.52 -3.17 -114.03
CA VAL A 312 7.35 -2.52 -113.43
C VAL A 312 7.83 -1.76 -112.21
N GLY A 313 7.56 -0.45 -112.12
CA GLY A 313 7.99 0.36 -110.96
C GLY A 313 9.50 0.25 -110.64
N GLY A 314 10.35 0.12 -111.67
CA GLY A 314 11.80 0.00 -111.52
C GLY A 314 12.33 -1.39 -111.17
N THR A 315 11.49 -2.42 -110.99
CA THR A 315 11.90 -3.80 -110.67
C THR A 315 11.39 -4.78 -111.72
N ASN A 316 12.05 -5.93 -111.89
CA ASN A 316 11.61 -6.98 -112.80
C ASN A 316 10.23 -7.53 -112.42
N TYR A 317 9.39 -7.76 -113.43
CA TYR A 317 8.03 -8.27 -113.27
C TYR A 317 8.02 -9.62 -112.55
N SER A 318 8.94 -10.53 -112.90
CA SER A 318 9.08 -11.85 -112.27
C SER A 318 9.23 -11.81 -110.74
N LEU A 319 9.91 -10.78 -110.22
CA LEU A 319 10.10 -10.56 -108.78
C LEU A 319 8.89 -9.87 -108.14
N ILE A 320 8.32 -8.86 -108.80
CA ILE A 320 7.11 -8.16 -108.31
C ILE A 320 5.93 -9.12 -108.23
N LYS A 321 5.77 -10.01 -109.22
CA LYS A 321 4.74 -11.05 -109.26
C LYS A 321 4.70 -11.88 -107.97
N LYS A 322 5.86 -12.21 -107.42
CA LYS A 322 6.00 -12.96 -106.16
C LYS A 322 5.87 -12.06 -104.92
N LYS A 323 6.36 -10.81 -104.98
CA LYS A 323 6.47 -9.93 -103.80
C LYS A 323 5.17 -9.22 -103.42
N ILE A 324 4.37 -8.79 -104.40
CA ILE A 324 3.12 -8.05 -104.13
C ILE A 324 2.10 -8.87 -103.32
N PRO A 325 1.84 -10.16 -103.62
CA PRO A 325 0.98 -10.99 -102.78
C PRO A 325 1.47 -11.10 -101.33
N GLN A 326 2.79 -11.21 -101.11
CA GLN A 326 3.38 -11.25 -99.78
C GLN A 326 3.20 -9.92 -99.02
N ILE A 327 3.29 -8.79 -99.72
CA ILE A 327 3.04 -7.46 -99.13
C ILE A 327 1.60 -7.35 -98.66
N PHE A 328 0.61 -7.74 -99.48
CA PHE A 328 -0.79 -7.74 -99.07
C PHE A 328 -1.03 -8.66 -97.87
N LEU A 329 -0.44 -9.87 -97.88
CA LEU A 329 -0.55 -10.80 -96.75
C LEU A 329 0.02 -10.20 -95.46
N ASN A 330 1.20 -9.56 -95.52
CA ASN A 330 1.84 -8.95 -94.36
C ASN A 330 1.04 -7.77 -93.81
N ILE A 331 0.48 -6.93 -94.68
CA ILE A 331 -0.37 -5.80 -94.30
C ILE A 331 -1.66 -6.30 -93.62
N SER A 332 -2.34 -7.28 -94.22
CA SER A 332 -3.55 -7.88 -93.64
C SER A 332 -3.29 -8.55 -92.29
N LYS A 333 -2.14 -9.23 -92.12
CA LYS A 333 -1.71 -9.78 -90.82
C LYS A 333 -1.50 -8.67 -89.79
N GLY A 334 -0.88 -7.56 -90.17
CA GLY A 334 -0.67 -6.39 -89.31
C GLY A 334 -1.99 -5.80 -88.80
N PHE A 335 -2.96 -5.61 -89.67
CA PHE A 335 -4.28 -5.06 -89.28
C PHE A 335 -5.09 -6.00 -88.41
N LYS A 336 -5.04 -7.31 -88.67
CA LYS A 336 -5.64 -8.31 -87.77
C LYS A 336 -5.02 -8.23 -86.38
N ARG A 337 -3.70 -8.12 -86.27
CA ARG A 337 -3.01 -8.00 -84.99
C ARG A 337 -3.41 -6.73 -84.23
N ILE A 338 -3.47 -5.59 -84.89
CA ILE A 338 -3.92 -4.32 -84.27
C ILE A 338 -5.35 -4.48 -83.75
N LYS A 339 -6.24 -5.06 -84.57
CA LYS A 339 -7.62 -5.33 -84.17
C LYS A 339 -7.71 -6.22 -82.93
N THR A 340 -6.96 -7.32 -82.89
CA THR A 340 -6.89 -8.22 -81.73
C THR A 340 -6.43 -7.50 -80.47
N ILE A 341 -5.34 -6.72 -80.53
CA ILE A 341 -4.83 -5.98 -79.36
C ILE A 341 -5.87 -4.98 -78.85
N VAL A 342 -6.54 -4.28 -79.75
CA VAL A 342 -7.56 -3.29 -79.38
C VAL A 342 -8.82 -3.95 -78.81
N ASP A 343 -9.26 -5.07 -79.38
CA ASP A 343 -10.40 -5.83 -78.89
C ASP A 343 -10.09 -6.44 -77.49
N GLU A 344 -8.90 -7.01 -77.27
CA GLU A 344 -8.45 -7.50 -75.96
C GLU A 344 -8.37 -6.39 -74.90
N LEU A 345 -7.83 -5.23 -75.27
CA LEU A 345 -7.74 -4.07 -74.40
C LEU A 345 -9.14 -3.57 -74.01
N ARG A 346 -10.07 -3.49 -74.98
CA ARG A 346 -11.45 -3.08 -74.75
C ARG A 346 -12.16 -4.06 -73.82
N ASP A 347 -12.01 -5.36 -74.07
CA ASP A 347 -12.71 -6.39 -73.32
C ASP A 347 -12.20 -6.45 -71.87
N PHE A 348 -10.90 -6.25 -71.64
CA PHE A 348 -10.32 -6.13 -70.30
C PHE A 348 -10.94 -5.01 -69.45
N VAL A 349 -11.36 -3.89 -70.07
CA VAL A 349 -11.87 -2.74 -69.31
C VAL A 349 -13.40 -2.60 -69.35
N ASN A 350 -14.07 -3.17 -70.35
CA ASN A 350 -15.53 -3.19 -70.43
C ASN A 350 -16.20 -4.29 -69.60
N GLU A 351 -15.43 -5.08 -68.86
CA GLU A 351 -15.97 -5.99 -67.86
C GLU A 351 -16.69 -5.21 -66.76
N LYS A 352 -18.00 -5.02 -66.97
CA LYS A 352 -18.95 -4.70 -65.92
C LYS A 352 -18.84 -5.78 -64.84
N PRO A 353 -19.09 -5.44 -63.56
CA PRO A 353 -19.23 -6.43 -62.52
C PRO A 353 -20.52 -7.24 -62.78
N GLN A 354 -20.43 -8.26 -63.63
CA GLN A 354 -21.37 -9.38 -63.63
C GLN A 354 -20.96 -10.38 -62.56
N ASP A 355 -21.96 -11.06 -62.02
CA ASP A 355 -21.98 -11.75 -60.73
C ASP A 355 -20.76 -12.65 -60.50
N TYR A 356 -19.79 -12.17 -59.70
CA TYR A 356 -18.59 -12.93 -59.32
C TYR A 356 -18.88 -14.12 -58.39
N ASN A 357 -20.15 -14.36 -58.05
CA ASN A 357 -20.58 -15.39 -57.10
C ASN A 357 -21.27 -16.61 -57.73
N ALA A 358 -21.19 -16.80 -59.05
CA ALA A 358 -21.70 -18.01 -59.67
C ALA A 358 -20.89 -19.25 -59.25
N GLN A 359 -21.58 -20.35 -58.95
CA GLN A 359 -20.97 -21.66 -58.77
C GLN A 359 -20.67 -22.25 -60.16
N VAL A 360 -19.41 -22.52 -60.44
CA VAL A 360 -18.96 -23.01 -61.76
C VAL A 360 -18.16 -24.30 -61.62
N ASN A 361 -18.36 -25.20 -62.57
CA ASN A 361 -17.64 -26.46 -62.68
C ASN A 361 -16.42 -26.27 -63.60
N ILE A 362 -15.22 -26.56 -63.09
CA ILE A 362 -13.97 -26.41 -63.85
C ILE A 362 -13.93 -27.36 -65.05
N ASN A 363 -14.46 -28.59 -64.91
CA ASN A 363 -14.45 -29.55 -66.00
C ASN A 363 -15.24 -29.04 -67.20
N ASP A 364 -16.41 -28.45 -66.96
CA ASP A 364 -17.26 -27.87 -68.02
C ASP A 364 -16.58 -26.68 -68.72
N ILE A 365 -15.79 -25.90 -67.97
CA ILE A 365 -15.00 -24.77 -68.51
C ILE A 365 -13.89 -25.28 -69.42
N VAL A 366 -13.12 -26.28 -68.96
CA VAL A 366 -11.99 -26.82 -69.72
C VAL A 366 -12.48 -27.57 -70.96
N ASP A 367 -13.61 -28.29 -70.88
CA ASP A 367 -14.22 -28.95 -72.04
C ASP A 367 -14.64 -27.96 -73.12
N SER A 368 -15.27 -26.85 -72.73
CA SER A 368 -15.62 -25.79 -73.66
C SER A 368 -14.37 -25.18 -74.30
N ALA A 369 -13.34 -24.85 -73.50
CA ALA A 369 -12.08 -24.32 -73.99
C ALA A 369 -11.38 -25.26 -74.99
N LEU A 370 -11.31 -26.57 -74.68
CA LEU A 370 -10.74 -27.59 -75.57
C LEU A 370 -11.53 -27.73 -76.87
N THR A 371 -12.84 -27.60 -76.81
CA THR A 371 -13.70 -27.62 -78.02
C THR A 371 -13.35 -26.44 -78.94
N LEU A 372 -13.22 -25.23 -78.37
CA LEU A 372 -12.94 -23.99 -79.10
C LEU A 372 -11.59 -24.02 -79.83
N ILE A 373 -10.55 -24.61 -79.22
CA ILE A 373 -9.20 -24.64 -79.78
C ILE A 373 -8.79 -26.01 -80.35
N SER A 374 -9.73 -26.94 -80.46
CA SER A 374 -9.49 -28.34 -80.90
C SER A 374 -8.70 -28.43 -82.21
N ASN A 375 -9.01 -27.57 -83.19
CA ASN A 375 -8.29 -27.50 -84.46
C ASN A 375 -6.85 -26.99 -84.32
N MET A 376 -6.57 -26.10 -83.35
CA MET A 376 -5.22 -25.59 -83.10
C MET A 376 -4.35 -26.67 -82.46
N ILE A 377 -4.87 -27.36 -81.44
CA ILE A 377 -4.16 -28.47 -80.78
C ILE A 377 -3.75 -29.54 -81.81
N LYS A 378 -4.70 -29.97 -82.66
CA LYS A 378 -4.43 -30.96 -83.72
C LYS A 378 -3.37 -30.53 -84.73
N ASN A 379 -3.23 -29.23 -84.98
CA ASN A 379 -2.25 -28.70 -85.92
C ASN A 379 -0.87 -28.50 -85.26
N SER A 380 -0.81 -28.43 -83.93
CA SER A 380 0.41 -28.15 -83.17
C SER A 380 1.06 -29.41 -82.59
N THR A 381 0.29 -30.45 -82.24
CA THR A 381 0.83 -31.69 -81.65
C THR A 381 -0.08 -32.90 -81.90
N ASP A 382 0.54 -34.07 -82.04
CA ASP A 382 -0.14 -35.37 -82.06
C ASP A 382 -0.17 -36.04 -80.68
N ASP A 383 0.54 -35.47 -79.70
CA ASP A 383 0.66 -35.99 -78.32
C ASP A 383 -0.05 -35.06 -77.32
N PHE A 384 -1.39 -35.02 -77.41
CA PHE A 384 -2.24 -34.30 -76.48
C PHE A 384 -3.00 -35.27 -75.58
N SER A 385 -2.88 -35.09 -74.27
CA SER A 385 -3.67 -35.82 -73.27
C SER A 385 -4.31 -34.88 -72.27
N PHE A 386 -5.57 -35.14 -71.93
CA PHE A 386 -6.30 -34.43 -70.90
C PHE A 386 -6.88 -35.43 -69.91
N ILE A 387 -6.52 -35.28 -68.63
CA ILE A 387 -6.97 -36.13 -67.55
C ILE A 387 -7.89 -35.30 -66.66
N LYS A 388 -9.18 -35.68 -66.60
CA LYS A 388 -10.18 -35.05 -65.74
C LYS A 388 -10.26 -35.78 -64.41
N ASP A 389 -10.45 -35.02 -63.33
CA ASP A 389 -10.87 -35.57 -62.04
C ASP A 389 -12.39 -35.34 -61.90
N GLU A 390 -13.14 -36.42 -61.74
CA GLU A 390 -14.61 -36.41 -61.65
C GLU A 390 -15.12 -35.85 -60.29
N ASN A 391 -14.25 -35.74 -59.29
CA ASN A 391 -14.60 -35.28 -57.94
C ASN A 391 -14.17 -33.83 -57.64
N ILE A 392 -13.96 -33.01 -58.68
CA ILE A 392 -13.60 -31.60 -58.49
C ILE A 392 -14.79 -30.82 -57.87
N PRO A 393 -14.57 -30.07 -56.77
CA PRO A 393 -15.60 -29.24 -56.17
C PRO A 393 -16.00 -28.09 -57.10
N LEU A 394 -17.27 -27.69 -57.05
CA LEU A 394 -17.71 -26.43 -57.66
C LEU A 394 -16.96 -25.27 -57.01
N ILE A 395 -16.46 -24.36 -57.85
CA ILE A 395 -15.77 -23.16 -57.39
C ILE A 395 -16.64 -21.94 -57.60
N THR A 396 -16.49 -20.94 -56.74
CA THR A 396 -17.13 -19.64 -56.94
C THR A 396 -16.27 -18.81 -57.88
N GLY A 397 -16.81 -18.45 -59.05
CA GLY A 397 -16.07 -17.69 -60.04
C GLY A 397 -16.84 -17.39 -61.33
N HIS A 398 -16.21 -16.65 -62.24
CA HIS A 398 -16.82 -16.25 -63.51
C HIS A 398 -16.45 -17.23 -64.62
N TYR A 399 -17.44 -17.98 -65.12
CA TYR A 399 -17.25 -19.04 -66.12
C TYR A 399 -16.41 -18.57 -67.33
N GLN A 400 -16.81 -17.48 -67.98
CA GLN A 400 -16.15 -16.99 -69.20
C GLN A 400 -14.71 -16.50 -68.97
N ARG A 401 -14.39 -15.97 -67.78
CA ARG A 401 -13.01 -15.49 -67.50
C ARG A 401 -12.08 -16.66 -67.29
N LEU A 402 -12.54 -17.67 -66.56
CA LEU A 402 -11.80 -18.90 -66.37
C LEU A 402 -11.61 -19.61 -67.70
N GLU A 403 -12.64 -19.68 -68.54
CA GLU A 403 -12.55 -20.21 -69.90
C GLU A 403 -11.47 -19.50 -70.73
N GLN A 404 -11.46 -18.16 -70.71
CA GLN A 404 -10.47 -17.37 -71.44
C GLN A 404 -9.05 -17.59 -70.92
N VAL A 405 -8.85 -17.73 -69.60
CA VAL A 405 -7.54 -18.10 -69.04
C VAL A 405 -7.09 -19.46 -69.55
N ILE A 406 -7.97 -20.47 -69.54
CA ILE A 406 -7.65 -21.80 -70.04
C ILE A 406 -7.34 -21.78 -71.54
N VAL A 407 -8.14 -21.08 -72.35
CA VAL A 407 -7.90 -20.88 -73.79
C VAL A 407 -6.52 -20.23 -74.02
N ASN A 408 -6.20 -19.18 -73.27
CA ASN A 408 -4.91 -18.48 -73.40
C ASN A 408 -3.73 -19.36 -73.01
N LEU A 409 -3.85 -20.13 -71.92
CA LEU A 409 -2.80 -21.06 -71.49
C LEU A 409 -2.57 -22.14 -72.55
N LEU A 410 -3.63 -22.73 -73.07
CA LEU A 410 -3.53 -23.78 -74.08
C LEU A 410 -3.01 -23.24 -75.41
N GLN A 411 -3.43 -22.04 -75.82
CA GLN A 411 -2.91 -21.37 -77.01
C GLN A 411 -1.41 -21.07 -76.88
N ASN A 412 -0.95 -20.63 -75.71
CA ASN A 412 0.48 -20.43 -75.44
C ASN A 412 1.26 -21.74 -75.48
N SER A 413 0.67 -22.84 -75.04
CA SER A 413 1.28 -24.16 -75.12
C SER A 413 1.31 -24.74 -76.55
N CYS A 414 0.42 -24.30 -77.43
CA CYS A 414 0.38 -24.73 -78.83
C CYS A 414 1.29 -23.89 -79.75
N GLN A 415 1.78 -22.75 -79.28
CA GLN A 415 2.77 -21.88 -79.96
C GLN A 415 4.18 -22.37 -79.66
#